data_AF-A0A089LBP6-F1
#
_entry.id   AF-A0A089LBP6-F1
#
_cell.length_a   1.000
_cell.length_b   1.000
_cell.length_c   1.000
_cell.angle_alpha   90.00
_cell.angle_beta   90.00
_cell.angle_gamma   90.00
#
_symmetry.space_group_name_H-M   'P 1'
#
loop_
_entity.id
_entity.type
_entity.pdbx_description
1 polymer ?
#
loop_
_entity_poly.entity_id
_entity_poly.type
_entity_poly.pdbx_seq_one_letter_code
_entity_poly.pdbx_strand_id
1 'polypeptide(L)'
;MDRIFFFLHMIGTLALGFYLVLPFILSGTAKLSAPAKEGTLSAIGGFNRFAQYGLVIQLLTGGYMMTKGDYSVAWMIVVVVLLLAMFALGGIMSRPLRLAAAGMRENRDVSAETAKIRTMSLLLMVVLVIMIFFMVYRRII
;
A
#
# COMPACT_ATOMS: atom_id res chain seq x y z
N MET A 1 -15.17 19.08 12.37
CA MET A 1 -14.97 17.83 11.62
C MET A 1 -16.19 16.95 11.82
N ASP A 2 -16.82 16.51 10.75
CA ASP A 2 -17.81 15.44 10.81
C ASP A 2 -17.09 14.16 11.30
N ARG A 3 -17.38 13.75 12.54
CA ARG A 3 -16.68 12.63 13.22
C ARG A 3 -16.67 11.35 12.38
N ILE A 4 -17.69 11.16 11.53
CA ILE A 4 -17.83 10.03 10.62
C ILE A 4 -16.72 10.02 9.55
N PHE A 5 -16.45 11.14 8.88
CA PHE A 5 -15.42 11.19 7.84
C PHE A 5 -14.02 10.96 8.41
N PHE A 6 -13.74 11.52 9.59
CA PHE A 6 -12.48 11.28 10.28
C PHE A 6 -12.34 9.81 10.70
N PHE A 7 -13.41 9.20 11.21
CA PHE A 7 -13.42 7.78 11.55
C PHE A 7 -13.18 6.88 10.33
N LEU A 8 -13.86 7.14 9.21
CA LEU A 8 -13.64 6.43 7.95
C LEU A 8 -12.22 6.63 7.42
N HIS A 9 -11.69 7.85 7.54
CA HIS A 9 -10.30 8.13 7.20
C HIS A 9 -9.35 7.26 8.02
N MET A 10 -9.53 7.20 9.34
CA MET A 10 -8.73 6.34 10.22
C MET A 10 -8.83 4.86 9.83
N ILE A 11 -10.02 4.34 9.49
CA ILE A 11 -10.17 2.97 8.97
C ILE A 11 -9.35 2.78 7.68
N GLY A 12 -9.44 3.74 6.76
CA GLY A 12 -8.63 3.75 5.54
C GLY A 12 -7.14 3.71 5.85
N THR A 13 -6.66 4.51 6.79
CA THR A 13 -5.25 4.53 7.22
C THR A 13 -4.82 3.18 7.79
N LEU A 14 -5.65 2.57 8.64
CA LEU A 14 -5.37 1.25 9.23
C LEU A 14 -5.26 0.17 8.15
N ALA A 15 -6.09 0.21 7.11
CA ALA A 15 -6.00 -0.72 5.98
C ALA A 15 -4.66 -0.59 5.22
N LEU A 16 -4.05 0.60 5.19
CA LEU A 16 -2.73 0.81 4.58
C LEU A 16 -1.57 0.33 5.45
N GLY A 17 -1.78 0.10 6.76
CA GLY A 17 -0.75 -0.35 7.69
C GLY A 17 -0.06 -1.65 7.25
N PHE A 18 -0.74 -2.49 6.46
CA PHE A 18 -0.16 -3.64 5.80
C PHE A 18 1.09 -3.32 4.98
N TYR A 19 1.10 -2.20 4.24
CA TYR A 19 2.25 -1.81 3.42
C TYR A 19 3.49 -1.47 4.25
N LEU A 20 3.32 -1.08 5.52
CA LEU A 20 4.43 -0.82 6.43
C LEU A 20 5.23 -2.09 6.74
N VAL A 21 4.54 -3.23 6.86
CA VAL A 21 5.15 -4.50 7.28
C VAL A 21 5.46 -5.44 6.12
N LEU A 22 4.88 -5.18 4.94
CA LEU A 22 5.01 -6.03 3.75
C LEU A 22 6.46 -6.41 3.36
N PRO A 23 7.46 -5.50 3.30
CA PRO A 23 8.82 -5.89 2.92
C PRO A 23 9.45 -6.90 3.90
N PHE A 24 9.09 -6.84 5.18
CA PHE A 24 9.58 -7.78 6.19
C PHE A 24 8.92 -9.16 6.04
N ILE A 25 7.61 -9.19 5.77
CA ILE A 25 6.89 -10.43 5.44
C ILE A 25 7.55 -11.12 4.24
N LEU A 26 7.79 -10.37 3.17
CA LEU A 26 8.44 -10.87 1.94
C LEU A 26 9.90 -11.30 2.13
N SER A 27 10.60 -10.74 3.12
CA SER A 27 11.95 -11.17 3.47
C SER A 27 11.91 -12.51 4.22
N GLY A 28 10.90 -12.72 5.06
CA GLY A 28 10.66 -13.98 5.77
C GLY A 28 10.29 -15.15 4.85
N THR A 29 9.62 -14.89 3.72
CA THR A 29 9.16 -15.97 2.82
C THR A 29 10.29 -16.76 2.18
N ALA A 30 11.49 -16.19 2.02
CA ALA A 30 12.62 -16.86 1.38
C ALA A 30 12.97 -18.21 2.03
N LYS A 31 12.76 -18.33 3.34
CA LYS A 31 13.06 -19.52 4.16
C LYS A 31 11.97 -20.59 4.15
N LEU A 32 10.82 -20.30 3.55
CA LEU A 32 9.66 -21.19 3.57
C LEU A 32 9.73 -22.25 2.46
N SER A 33 9.00 -23.35 2.66
CA SER A 33 8.74 -24.35 1.62
C SER A 33 7.95 -23.74 0.46
N ALA A 34 8.00 -24.36 -0.73
CA ALA A 34 7.28 -23.85 -1.90
C ALA A 34 5.75 -23.68 -1.67
N PRO A 35 5.04 -24.65 -1.06
CA PRO A 35 3.61 -24.46 -0.75
C PRO A 35 3.34 -23.30 0.22
N ALA A 36 4.21 -23.11 1.21
CA ALA A 36 4.07 -22.02 2.17
C ALA A 36 4.37 -20.64 1.55
N LYS A 37 5.34 -20.57 0.62
CA LYS A 37 5.60 -19.35 -0.16
C LYS A 37 4.40 -18.97 -1.02
N GLU A 38 3.81 -19.94 -1.70
CA GLU A 38 2.64 -19.75 -2.55
C GLU A 38 1.43 -19.23 -1.75
N GLY A 39 1.11 -19.89 -0.63
CA GLY A 39 0.04 -19.46 0.27
C GLY A 39 0.26 -18.04 0.80
N THR A 40 1.51 -17.70 1.14
CA THR A 40 1.86 -16.35 1.61
C THR A 40 1.67 -15.31 0.51
N LEU A 41 2.11 -15.58 -0.73
CA LEU A 41 1.93 -14.66 -1.85
C LEU A 41 0.44 -14.46 -2.21
N SER A 42 -0.36 -15.52 -2.12
CA SER A 42 -1.81 -15.44 -2.29
C SER A 42 -2.46 -14.54 -1.23
N ALA A 43 -2.09 -14.73 0.04
CA ALA A 43 -2.55 -13.88 1.14
C ALA A 43 -2.15 -12.41 0.95
N ILE A 44 -0.89 -12.15 0.57
CA ILE A 44 -0.40 -10.80 0.23
C ILE A 44 -1.23 -10.18 -0.90
N GLY A 45 -1.60 -10.95 -1.91
CA GLY A 45 -2.51 -10.50 -2.97
C GLY A 45 -3.88 -10.05 -2.43
N GLY A 46 -4.46 -10.81 -1.50
CA GLY A 46 -5.69 -10.47 -0.81
C GLY A 46 -5.57 -9.17 0.00
N PHE A 47 -4.53 -9.07 0.84
CA PHE A 47 -4.27 -7.86 1.64
C PHE A 47 -3.95 -6.64 0.78
N ASN A 48 -3.26 -6.81 -0.34
CA ASN A 48 -3.03 -5.72 -1.28
C ASN A 48 -4.35 -5.18 -1.84
N ARG A 49 -5.28 -6.06 -2.23
CA ARG A 49 -6.61 -5.64 -2.69
C ARG A 49 -7.39 -4.93 -1.58
N PHE A 50 -7.32 -5.44 -0.35
CA PHE A 50 -7.95 -4.79 0.80
C PHE A 50 -7.38 -3.38 1.05
N ALA A 51 -6.05 -3.22 0.99
CA ALA A 51 -5.40 -1.92 1.11
C ALA A 51 -5.78 -0.96 -0.03
N GLN A 52 -6.02 -1.47 -1.25
CA GLN A 52 -6.52 -0.64 -2.36
C GLN A 52 -7.92 -0.07 -2.08
N TYR A 53 -8.82 -0.84 -1.45
CA TYR A 53 -10.09 -0.28 -0.98
C TYR A 53 -9.88 0.77 0.11
N GLY A 54 -8.89 0.56 0.99
CA GLY A 54 -8.43 1.56 1.96
C GLY A 54 -7.97 2.87 1.29
N LEU A 55 -7.23 2.79 0.18
CA LEU A 55 -6.81 3.96 -0.61
C LEU A 55 -8.00 4.72 -1.20
N VAL A 56 -9.05 4.02 -1.65
CA VAL A 56 -10.29 4.67 -2.14
C VAL A 56 -10.98 5.43 -1.01
N ILE A 57 -11.11 4.81 0.16
CA ILE A 57 -11.67 5.47 1.36
C ILE A 57 -10.83 6.70 1.72
N GLN A 58 -9.50 6.58 1.69
CA GLN A 58 -8.55 7.66 1.94
C GLN A 58 -8.71 8.83 0.95
N LEU A 59 -8.84 8.54 -0.34
CA LEU A 59 -9.05 9.56 -1.36
C LEU A 59 -10.33 10.37 -1.10
N LEU A 60 -11.44 9.68 -0.85
CA LEU A 60 -12.75 10.32 -0.66
C LEU A 60 -12.79 11.12 0.64
N THR A 61 -12.35 10.52 1.74
CA THR A 61 -12.38 11.15 3.06
C THR A 61 -11.33 12.27 3.19
N GLY A 62 -10.11 12.03 2.72
CA GLY A 62 -9.03 13.03 2.69
C GLY A 62 -9.40 14.20 1.79
N GLY A 63 -9.92 13.90 0.59
CA GLY A 63 -10.47 14.90 -0.34
C GLY A 63 -11.51 15.80 0.33
N TYR A 64 -12.52 15.20 0.98
CA TYR A 64 -13.54 15.97 1.71
C TYR A 64 -12.92 16.83 2.83
N MET A 65 -12.05 16.26 3.67
CA MET A 65 -11.44 16.99 4.78
C MET A 65 -10.56 18.16 4.32
N MET A 66 -9.86 18.03 3.19
CA MET A 66 -9.09 19.13 2.61
C MET A 66 -9.97 20.32 2.22
N THR A 67 -11.24 20.11 1.82
CA THR A 67 -12.17 21.22 1.51
C THR A 67 -12.64 21.98 2.75
N LYS A 68 -12.43 21.43 3.94
CA LYS A 68 -12.91 21.98 5.22
C LYS A 68 -11.79 22.50 6.12
N GLY A 69 -10.54 22.22 5.77
CA GLY A 69 -9.38 22.63 6.55
C GLY A 69 -8.57 23.72 5.87
N ASP A 70 -7.69 24.33 6.64
CA ASP A 70 -6.72 25.32 6.17
C ASP A 70 -5.40 24.60 5.87
N TYR A 71 -5.22 24.24 4.59
CA TYR A 71 -4.06 23.53 4.07
C TYR A 71 -3.44 24.33 2.91
N SER A 72 -2.10 24.35 2.83
CA SER A 72 -1.43 24.97 1.68
C SER A 72 -1.69 24.16 0.41
N VAL A 73 -1.79 24.84 -0.73
CA VAL A 73 -1.94 24.18 -2.05
C VAL A 73 -0.76 23.25 -2.33
N ALA A 74 0.45 23.64 -1.93
CA ALA A 74 1.65 22.82 -2.06
C ALA A 74 1.53 21.49 -1.30
N TRP A 75 1.08 21.54 -0.03
CA TRP A 75 0.85 20.34 0.77
C TRP A 75 -0.22 19.43 0.15
N MET A 76 -1.32 20.02 -0.33
CA MET A 76 -2.40 19.25 -0.97
C MET A 76 -1.91 18.50 -2.20
N ILE A 77 -1.11 19.14 -3.06
CA ILE A 77 -0.53 18.51 -4.25
C ILE A 77 0.35 17.32 -3.85
N VAL A 78 1.24 17.51 -2.87
CA VAL A 78 2.15 16.45 -2.41
C VAL A 78 1.38 15.23 -1.90
N VAL A 79 0.38 15.44 -1.03
CA VAL A 79 -0.42 14.34 -0.48
C VAL A 79 -1.21 13.62 -1.57
N VAL A 80 -1.82 14.34 -2.51
CA VAL A 80 -2.54 13.71 -3.63
C VAL A 80 -1.59 12.89 -4.51
N VAL A 81 -0.40 13.42 -4.84
CA VAL A 81 0.59 12.68 -5.64
C VAL A 81 1.07 11.43 -4.91
N LEU A 82 1.35 11.51 -3.61
CA LEU A 82 1.73 10.35 -2.81
C LEU A 82 0.62 9.28 -2.79
N LEU A 83 -0.64 9.70 -2.66
CA LEU A 83 -1.78 8.79 -2.70
C LEU A 83 -1.88 8.07 -4.07
N LEU A 84 -1.74 8.82 -5.17
CA LEU A 84 -1.77 8.27 -6.52
C LEU A 84 -0.58 7.34 -6.77
N ALA A 85 0.59 7.65 -6.23
CA ALA A 85 1.75 6.77 -6.28
C ALA A 85 1.46 5.44 -5.57
N MET A 86 0.78 5.45 -4.42
CA MET A 86 0.36 4.22 -3.74
C MET A 86 -0.65 3.41 -4.55
N PHE A 87 -1.63 4.06 -5.19
CA PHE A 87 -2.57 3.38 -6.11
C PHE A 87 -1.81 2.71 -7.25
N ALA A 88 -0.89 3.43 -7.91
CA ALA A 88 -0.12 2.92 -9.02
C ALA A 88 0.77 1.73 -8.60
N LEU A 89 1.54 1.88 -7.53
CA LEU A 89 2.44 0.83 -7.04
C LEU A 89 1.68 -0.43 -6.59
N GLY A 90 0.63 -0.27 -5.79
CA GLY A 90 -0.19 -1.39 -5.34
C GLY A 90 -0.98 -2.06 -6.47
N GLY A 91 -1.46 -1.27 -7.45
CA GLY A 91 -2.08 -1.78 -8.67
C GLY A 91 -1.10 -2.62 -9.49
N ILE A 92 0.07 -2.08 -9.81
CA ILE A 92 1.12 -2.76 -10.59
C ILE A 92 1.60 -4.03 -9.89
N MET A 93 1.71 -4.03 -8.55
CA MET A 93 2.16 -5.18 -7.75
C MET A 93 1.20 -6.37 -7.82
N SER A 94 -0.08 -6.16 -8.14
CA SER A 94 -1.08 -7.26 -8.21
C SER A 94 -0.75 -8.31 -9.27
N ARG A 95 -0.18 -7.90 -10.42
CA ARG A 95 0.21 -8.81 -11.50
C ARG A 95 1.36 -9.75 -11.12
N PRO A 96 2.53 -9.27 -10.67
CA PRO A 96 3.63 -10.16 -10.30
C PRO A 96 3.28 -11.03 -9.10
N LEU A 97 2.45 -10.57 -8.14
CA LEU A 97 1.94 -11.43 -7.05
C LEU A 97 1.21 -12.66 -7.58
N ARG A 98 0.26 -12.45 -8.49
CA ARG A 98 -0.50 -13.54 -9.11
C ARG A 98 0.40 -14.48 -9.92
N LEU A 99 1.31 -13.92 -10.71
CA LEU A 99 2.24 -14.71 -11.53
C LEU A 99 3.20 -15.53 -10.68
N ALA A 100 3.79 -14.94 -9.63
CA ALA A 100 4.69 -15.63 -8.72
C ALA A 100 3.98 -16.79 -8.00
N ALA A 101 2.76 -16.57 -7.49
CA ALA A 101 1.98 -17.63 -6.85
C ALA A 101 1.65 -18.79 -7.81
N ALA A 102 1.19 -18.48 -9.03
CA ALA A 102 0.93 -19.50 -10.05
C ALA A 102 2.22 -20.25 -10.44
N GLY A 103 3.33 -19.53 -10.59
CA GLY A 103 4.60 -20.14 -10.94
C GLY A 103 5.18 -21.08 -9.90
N MET A 104 5.00 -20.75 -8.62
CA MET A 104 5.41 -21.66 -7.54
C MET A 104 4.61 -22.96 -7.54
N ARG A 105 3.32 -22.94 -7.93
CA ARG A 105 2.53 -24.17 -8.12
C ARG A 105 3.06 -25.04 -9.25
N GLU A 106 3.53 -24.40 -10.31
CA GLU A 106 4.04 -25.06 -11.52
C GLU A 106 5.53 -25.43 -11.41
N ASN A 107 6.19 -25.20 -10.27
CA ASN A 107 7.64 -25.35 -10.08
C ASN A 107 8.49 -24.59 -11.12
N ARG A 108 8.00 -23.45 -11.63
CA ARG A 108 8.76 -22.58 -12.56
C ARG A 108 9.63 -21.58 -11.80
N ASP A 109 10.64 -21.04 -12.47
CA ASP A 109 11.40 -19.92 -11.92
C ASP A 109 10.52 -18.66 -11.83
N VAL A 110 10.52 -18.04 -10.64
CA VAL A 110 9.74 -16.84 -10.28
C VAL A 110 10.63 -15.74 -9.69
N SER A 111 11.95 -15.84 -9.90
CA SER A 111 12.95 -14.89 -9.40
C SER A 111 12.67 -13.46 -9.84
N ALA A 112 12.27 -13.25 -11.10
CA ALA A 112 11.94 -11.94 -11.65
C ALA A 112 10.70 -11.30 -10.98
N GLU A 113 9.62 -12.07 -10.81
CA GLU A 113 8.39 -11.60 -10.18
C GLU A 113 8.62 -11.29 -8.70
N THR A 114 9.34 -12.16 -7.99
CA THR A 114 9.66 -11.96 -6.56
C THR A 114 10.55 -10.74 -6.32
N ALA A 115 11.55 -10.50 -7.18
CA ALA A 115 12.36 -9.28 -7.14
C ALA A 115 11.52 -8.02 -7.35
N LYS A 116 10.58 -8.06 -8.31
CA LYS A 116 9.65 -6.95 -8.55
C LYS A 116 8.73 -6.71 -7.37
N ILE A 117 8.14 -7.76 -6.78
CA ILE A 117 7.30 -7.66 -5.58
C ILE A 117 8.06 -7.03 -4.41
N ARG A 118 9.32 -7.43 -4.19
CA ARG A 118 10.17 -6.87 -3.13
C ARG A 118 10.47 -5.39 -3.35
N THR A 119 10.74 -5.00 -4.59
CA THR A 119 10.99 -3.59 -4.91
C THR A 119 9.73 -2.74 -4.70
N MET A 120 8.59 -3.21 -5.21
CA MET A 120 7.31 -2.49 -5.07
C MET A 120 6.86 -2.39 -3.60
N SER A 121 7.09 -3.43 -2.79
CA SER A 121 6.75 -3.38 -1.37
C SER A 121 7.60 -2.38 -0.58
N LEU A 122 8.90 -2.31 -0.88
CA LEU A 122 9.79 -1.30 -0.30
C LEU A 122 9.34 0.11 -0.69
N LEU A 123 9.03 0.34 -1.96
CA LEU A 123 8.53 1.63 -2.44
C LEU A 123 7.21 2.01 -1.76
N LEU A 124 6.26 1.07 -1.64
CA LEU A 124 4.99 1.30 -0.95
C LEU A 124 5.20 1.67 0.53
N MET A 125 6.11 0.98 1.22
CA MET A 125 6.46 1.32 2.60
C MET A 125 7.01 2.74 2.71
N VAL A 126 7.98 3.10 1.85
CA VAL A 126 8.60 4.43 1.86
C VAL A 126 7.58 5.52 1.55
N VAL A 127 6.76 5.34 0.51
CA VAL A 127 5.71 6.30 0.14
C VAL A 127 4.69 6.45 1.27
N LEU A 128 4.30 5.37 1.93
CA LEU A 128 3.39 5.42 3.08
C LEU A 128 4.01 6.18 4.27
N VAL A 129 5.29 5.96 4.57
CA VAL A 129 5.98 6.69 5.65
C VAL A 129 6.03 8.18 5.35
N ILE A 130 6.37 8.57 4.12
CA ILE A 130 6.39 9.96 3.68
C ILE A 130 4.97 10.56 3.75
N MET A 131 3.96 9.82 3.30
CA MET A 131 2.55 10.22 3.40
C MET A 131 2.14 10.50 4.85
N ILE A 132 2.44 9.58 5.78
CA ILE A 132 2.13 9.75 7.20
C ILE A 132 2.86 10.98 7.77
N PHE A 133 4.12 11.20 7.39
CA PHE A 133 4.87 12.38 7.79
C PHE A 133 4.15 13.67 7.37
N PHE A 134 3.73 13.79 6.12
CA PHE A 134 2.97 14.96 5.65
C PHE A 134 1.62 15.11 6.35
N MET A 135 0.91 14.00 6.64
CA MET A 135 -0.35 14.02 7.38
C MET A 135 -0.17 14.54 8.82
N VAL A 136 0.91 14.15 9.51
CA VAL A 136 1.24 14.61 10.86
C VAL A 136 1.71 16.07 10.85
N TYR A 137 2.66 16.39 9.98
CA TYR A 137 3.29 17.71 9.87
C TYR A 137 2.64 18.57 8.79
N ARG A 138 1.32 18.74 8.87
CA ARG A 138 0.49 19.41 7.84
C ARG A 138 0.76 20.90 7.58
N ARG A 139 1.71 21.52 8.30
CA ARG A 139 2.07 22.95 8.19
C ARG A 139 3.53 23.16 7.77
N ILE A 140 4.22 22.10 7.35
CA ILE A 140 5.65 22.16 7.02
C ILE A 140 5.94 22.94 5.74
N ILE A 141 4.98 22.97 4.80
CA ILE A 141 5.04 23.67 3.51
C ILE A 141 3.67 24.23 3.13
#